data_AF-A0A658NSH9-F1
#
_entry.id   AF-A0A658NSH9-F1
#
_cell.length_a   1.000
_cell.length_b   1.000
_cell.length_c   1.000
_cell.angle_alpha   90.00
_cell.angle_beta   90.00
_cell.angle_gamma   90.00
#
_symmetry.space_group_name_H-M   'P 1'
#
loop_
_entity.id
_entity.type
_entity.pdbx_description
1 polymer ?
#
loop_
_entity_poly.entity_id
_entity_poly.type
_entity_poly.pdbx_seq_one_letter_code
_entity_poly.pdbx_strand_id
1 'polypeptide(L)'
;KVPTLRGKTIVLFFQEPSTRTKISFDIAAKRLSADTIAISSGSSSIVKGETLIDTAKNLESMNPDILVIRHPSSGAAELIARRVKASVV
;
A
#
# COMPACT_ATOMS: atom_id res chain seq x y z
N LYS A 1 7.08 5.87 -22.80
CA LYS A 1 6.22 5.36 -21.70
C LYS A 1 4.79 5.75 -22.02
N VAL A 2 3.86 4.80 -22.07
CA VAL A 2 2.43 5.11 -22.25
C VAL A 2 1.87 5.51 -20.88
N PRO A 3 1.16 6.64 -20.75
CA PRO A 3 0.79 7.20 -19.45
C PRO A 3 -0.48 6.54 -18.86
N THR A 4 -0.56 5.21 -18.87
CA THR A 4 -1.80 4.46 -18.55
C THR A 4 -2.32 4.74 -17.14
N LEU A 5 -1.44 4.96 -16.16
CA LEU A 5 -1.80 5.24 -14.76
C LEU A 5 -1.39 6.65 -14.32
N ARG A 6 -1.27 7.59 -15.25
CA ARG A 6 -0.91 8.97 -14.91
C ARG A 6 -1.95 9.58 -13.95
N GLY A 7 -1.45 10.19 -12.87
CA GLY A 7 -2.30 10.78 -11.83
C GLY A 7 -2.94 9.75 -10.90
N LYS A 8 -2.54 8.48 -10.99
CA LYS A 8 -2.92 7.44 -10.05
C LYS A 8 -1.87 7.27 -8.98
N THR A 9 -2.31 7.16 -7.73
CA THR A 9 -1.45 6.97 -6.56
C THR A 9 -1.47 5.52 -6.12
N ILE A 10 -0.29 4.91 -6.00
CA ILE A 10 -0.10 3.55 -5.53
C ILE A 10 0.68 3.59 -4.21
N VAL A 11 0.07 3.08 -3.14
CA VAL A 11 0.72 2.97 -1.84
C VAL A 11 1.28 1.55 -1.65
N LEU A 12 2.57 1.46 -1.37
CA LEU A 12 3.27 0.21 -1.06
C LEU A 12 3.37 0.08 0.45
N PHE A 13 2.47 -0.69 1.05
CA PHE A 13 2.35 -0.89 2.49
C PHE A 13 2.91 -2.25 2.90
N PHE A 14 4.17 -2.28 3.35
CA PHE A 14 4.88 -3.51 3.69
C PHE A 14 5.24 -3.48 5.18
N GLN A 15 4.49 -4.22 6.00
CA GLN A 15 4.77 -4.36 7.43
C GLN A 15 5.81 -5.44 7.74
N GLU A 16 5.98 -6.41 6.84
CA GLU A 16 7.11 -7.35 6.87
C GLU A 16 8.09 -7.05 5.73
N PRO A 17 9.42 -7.18 5.95
CA PRO A 17 10.42 -6.85 4.96
C PRO A 17 10.30 -7.68 3.67
N SER A 18 10.28 -7.01 2.52
CA SER A 18 10.38 -7.68 1.21
C SER A 18 10.93 -6.77 0.12
N THR A 19 12.26 -6.72 0.04
CA THR A 19 12.96 -5.80 -0.87
C THR A 19 12.63 -6.05 -2.35
N ARG A 20 12.68 -7.32 -2.81
CA ARG A 20 12.42 -7.65 -4.22
C ARG A 20 11.00 -7.31 -4.64
N THR A 21 10.02 -7.70 -3.83
CA THR A 21 8.60 -7.48 -4.13
C THR A 21 8.29 -5.98 -4.17
N LYS A 22 8.69 -5.24 -3.13
CA LYS A 22 8.49 -3.78 -3.05
C LYS A 22 9.09 -3.06 -4.26
N ILE A 23 10.35 -3.36 -4.60
CA ILE A 23 11.02 -2.75 -5.75
C ILE A 23 10.33 -3.12 -7.06
N SER A 24 9.89 -4.37 -7.22
CA SER A 24 9.22 -4.78 -8.46
C SER A 24 7.91 -4.02 -8.71
N PHE A 25 7.09 -3.82 -7.67
CA PHE A 25 5.87 -3.02 -7.77
C PHE A 25 6.17 -1.54 -8.01
N ASP A 26 7.19 -0.99 -7.34
CA ASP A 26 7.62 0.40 -7.54
C ASP A 26 8.10 0.65 -8.98
N ILE A 27 8.90 -0.26 -9.54
CA ILE A 27 9.35 -0.20 -10.94
C ILE A 27 8.16 -0.31 -11.90
N ALA A 28 7.22 -1.23 -11.65
CA ALA A 28 6.05 -1.42 -12.49
C ALA A 28 5.17 -0.16 -12.52
N ALA A 29 4.88 0.42 -11.35
CA ALA A 29 4.13 1.66 -11.21
C ALA A 29 4.78 2.83 -11.97
N LYS A 30 6.09 3.02 -11.77
CA LYS A 30 6.87 4.05 -12.49
C LYS A 30 6.93 3.84 -13.99
N ARG A 31 6.87 2.59 -14.47
CA ARG A 31 6.79 2.27 -15.91
C ARG A 31 5.43 2.64 -16.50
N LEU A 32 4.36 2.54 -15.71
CA LEU A 32 2.99 2.90 -16.06
C LEU A 32 2.64 4.38 -15.77
N SER A 33 3.62 5.18 -15.34
CA SER A 33 3.48 6.60 -14.99
C SER A 33 2.59 6.89 -13.77
N ALA A 34 2.46 5.93 -12.85
CA ALA A 34 1.82 6.15 -11.55
C ALA A 34 2.79 6.75 -10.53
N ASP A 35 2.25 7.44 -9.54
CA ASP A 35 2.96 7.95 -8.37
C ASP A 35 2.99 6.89 -7.27
N THR A 36 4.15 6.66 -6.66
CA THR A 36 4.32 5.65 -5.61
C THR A 36 4.67 6.26 -4.27
N ILE A 37 4.01 5.76 -3.22
CA ILE A 37 4.31 6.11 -1.83
C ILE A 37 4.62 4.84 -1.06
N ALA A 38 5.83 4.73 -0.54
CA ALA A 38 6.26 3.56 0.22
C ALA A 38 6.16 3.81 1.72
N ILE A 39 5.41 2.96 2.42
CA ILE A 39 5.25 2.99 3.88
C ILE A 39 5.83 1.69 4.43
N SER A 40 6.80 1.81 5.32
CA SER A 40 7.39 0.69 6.05
C SER A 40 7.11 0.77 7.53
N SER A 41 6.92 -0.38 8.16
CA SER A 41 6.68 -0.54 9.61
C SER A 41 7.74 0.09 10.52
N GLY A 42 8.96 0.33 10.01
CA GLY A 42 10.06 0.90 10.80
C GLY A 42 9.96 2.41 11.11
N SER A 43 9.05 3.17 10.47
CA SER A 43 9.07 4.64 10.52
C SER A 43 7.78 5.31 11.01
N SER A 44 6.72 4.58 11.35
CA SER A 44 5.46 5.20 11.79
C SER A 44 4.64 4.33 12.72
N SER A 45 3.88 5.03 13.57
CA SER A 45 2.84 4.73 14.58
C SER A 45 2.23 3.33 14.75
N ILE A 46 2.45 2.36 13.86
CA ILE A 46 2.02 0.96 13.99
C ILE A 46 2.66 0.27 15.21
N VAL A 47 3.82 0.77 15.69
CA VAL A 47 4.44 0.33 16.94
C VAL A 47 3.56 0.63 18.17
N LYS A 48 2.62 1.59 18.09
CA LYS A 48 1.74 2.00 19.20
C LYS A 48 0.43 1.20 19.32
N GLY A 49 0.39 -0.05 18.87
CA GLY A 49 -0.82 -0.88 19.04
C GLY A 49 -2.02 -0.39 18.22
N GLU A 50 -1.77 0.32 17.11
CA GLU A 50 -2.82 0.63 16.14
C GLU A 50 -3.42 -0.68 15.62
N THR A 51 -4.75 -0.73 15.55
CA THR A 51 -5.41 -1.89 14.97
C THR A 51 -5.25 -1.89 13.45
N LEU A 52 -5.43 -3.06 12.83
CA LEU A 52 -5.43 -3.16 11.37
C LEU A 52 -6.53 -2.28 10.73
N ILE A 53 -7.62 -2.04 11.47
CA ILE A 53 -8.72 -1.17 11.04
C ILE A 53 -8.28 0.31 11.05
N ASP A 54 -7.55 0.74 12.08
CA ASP A 54 -7.02 2.10 12.14
C ASP A 54 -5.96 2.32 11.05
N THR A 55 -5.13 1.31 10.80
CA THR A 55 -4.21 1.29 9.66
C THR A 55 -4.98 1.45 8.34
N ALA A 56 -6.09 0.72 8.14
CA ALA A 56 -6.89 0.84 6.93
C ALA A 56 -7.46 2.26 6.74
N LYS A 57 -7.95 2.90 7.82
CA LYS A 57 -8.44 4.28 7.79
C LYS A 57 -7.33 5.28 7.48
N ASN A 58 -6.15 5.10 8.08
CA ASN A 58 -4.97 5.93 7.80
C ASN A 58 -4.58 5.80 6.32
N LEU A 59 -4.55 4.58 5.78
CA LEU A 59 -4.27 4.35 4.36
C LEU A 59 -5.35 4.96 3.44
N GLU A 60 -6.64 4.85 3.80
CA GLU A 60 -7.74 5.47 3.06
C GLU A 60 -7.65 7.00 3.06
N SER A 61 -7.21 7.61 4.16
CA SER A 61 -7.07 9.06 4.28
C SER A 61 -6.05 9.66 3.29
N MET A 62 -5.09 8.85 2.84
CA MET A 62 -4.12 9.22 1.81
C MET A 62 -4.75 9.21 0.40
N ASN A 63 -6.01 8.80 0.29
CA ASN A 63 -6.80 8.66 -0.92
C ASN A 63 -6.07 7.93 -2.08
N PRO A 64 -5.50 6.72 -1.83
CA PRO A 64 -4.81 5.97 -2.86
C PRO A 64 -5.79 5.39 -3.87
N ASP A 65 -5.35 5.20 -5.11
CA ASP A 65 -6.09 4.41 -6.10
C ASP A 65 -5.83 2.91 -5.93
N ILE A 66 -4.59 2.55 -5.55
CA ILE A 66 -4.15 1.16 -5.36
C ILE A 66 -3.32 1.05 -4.07
N LEU A 67 -3.56 -0.01 -3.31
CA LEU A 67 -2.81 -0.41 -2.12
C LEU A 67 -2.17 -1.77 -2.36
N VAL A 68 -0.85 -1.84 -2.34
CA VAL A 68 -0.10 -3.10 -2.36
C VAL A 68 0.29 -3.43 -0.92
N ILE A 69 -0.22 -4.54 -0.40
CA ILE A 69 -0.15 -4.86 1.02
C ILE A 69 0.69 -6.10 1.26
N ARG A 70 1.56 -6.02 2.26
CA ARG A 70 2.26 -7.18 2.80
C ARG A 70 2.22 -7.14 4.32
N HIS A 71 1.54 -8.11 4.93
CA HIS A 71 1.21 -8.14 6.35
C HIS A 71 1.35 -9.57 6.90
N PRO A 72 1.92 -9.76 8.12
CA PRO A 72 2.17 -11.10 8.67
C PRO A 72 0.89 -11.88 9.02
N SER A 73 -0.18 -11.18 9.43
CA SER A 73 -1.47 -11.81 9.68
C SER A 73 -2.18 -12.21 8.39
N SER A 74 -2.63 -13.46 8.33
CA SER A 74 -3.47 -13.98 7.25
C SER A 74 -4.81 -13.24 7.19
N GLY A 75 -5.32 -13.00 5.98
CA GLY A 75 -6.59 -12.29 5.78
C GLY A 75 -6.52 -10.78 6.00
N ALA A 76 -5.36 -10.21 6.32
CA ALA A 76 -5.20 -8.77 6.53
C ALA A 76 -5.54 -7.95 5.27
N ALA A 77 -5.08 -8.40 4.10
CA ALA A 77 -5.39 -7.76 2.81
C ALA A 77 -6.90 -7.76 2.54
N GLU A 78 -7.57 -8.89 2.75
CA GLU A 78 -9.02 -9.03 2.61
C GLU A 78 -9.80 -8.12 3.57
N LEU A 79 -9.35 -8.02 4.83
CA LEU A 79 -9.95 -7.12 5.81
C LEU A 79 -9.82 -5.67 5.35
N ILE A 80 -8.63 -5.25 4.91
CA ILE A 80 -8.40 -3.88 4.44
C ILE A 80 -9.24 -3.61 3.19
N ALA A 81 -9.30 -4.54 2.23
CA ALA A 81 -10.10 -4.43 1.00
C ALA A 81 -11.59 -4.18 1.28
N ARG A 82 -12.13 -4.74 2.38
CA ARG A 82 -13.52 -4.50 2.81
C ARG A 82 -13.75 -3.14 3.49
N ARG A 83 -12.70 -2.37 3.74
CA ARG A 83 -12.75 -1.10 4.50
C ARG A 83 -12.28 0.11 3.70
N VAL A 84 -11.61 -0.09 2.57
CA VAL A 84 -11.10 1.00 1.74
C VAL A 84 -11.73 0.95 0.35
N LYS A 85 -11.82 2.10 -0.31
CA LYS A 85 -12.30 2.20 -1.71
C LYS A 85 -11.23 1.84 -2.74
N ALA A 86 -9.96 1.94 -2.37
CA ALA A 86 -8.83 1.64 -3.25
C ALA A 86 -8.80 0.15 -3.63
N SER A 87 -8.23 -0.15 -4.80
CA SER A 87 -7.95 -1.55 -5.17
C SER A 87 -6.84 -2.11 -4.30
N VAL A 88 -7.06 -3.23 -3.64
CA VAL A 88 -6.06 -3.88 -2.76
C VAL A 88 -5.43 -5.07 -3.48
N VAL A 89 -4.10 -5.13 -3.46
CA VAL A 89 -3.25 -6.19 -4.04
C VAL A 89 -2.36 -6.79 -2.96
#